data_AF-A0A961GSK4-F1
#
_entry.id   AF-A0A961GSK4-F1
#
_cell.length_a   1.000
_cell.length_b   1.000
_cell.length_c   1.000
_cell.angle_alpha   90.00
_cell.angle_beta   90.00
_cell.angle_gamma   90.00
#
_symmetry.space_group_name_H-M   'P 1'
#
loop_
_entity.id
_entity.type
_entity.pdbx_description
1 polymer ?
#
loop_
_entity_poly.entity_id
_entity_poly.type
_entity_poly.pdbx_seq_one_letter_code
_entity_poly.pdbx_strand_id
1 'polypeptide(L)'
;MTDQTPPASTDVLSAPTAGRVSEEAVWEVLRGVIDPELGSDIVELGMAKGVRIEPDGTVHVTIALTTSGCPLRAEIQRNVRTRVGALAGVTHVKLDWTELDQAGKAAAMERARRNIAERAEQTAVPSSTKVVMVASGKGGVGKSSVTVNLGAALAAMGFTVGIMDADIWGYSVPRMVGLDGRMHAEEQPPEPDGAAAGDKRARIIPNEIPVGDGRLKVVSMGFLVEDEGSALMWRGLVLNRAVQHFLEDVDWEGVDYLLIDMPPGTGDIALSLSQYLPRGEVYVVTTPQPAAQKVAALSAAMAEKVHLPVKG
;
A
#
# COMPACT_ATOMS: atom_id res chain seq x y z
N MET A 1 80.25 -13.86 41.70
CA MET A 1 79.65 -13.76 40.36
C MET A 1 78.64 -14.90 40.26
N THR A 2 77.47 -14.70 40.88
CA THR A 2 76.21 -14.29 40.21
C THR A 2 75.56 -15.46 39.47
N ASP A 3 74.86 -16.24 40.29
CA ASP A 3 73.53 -16.82 40.08
C ASP A 3 72.65 -16.05 39.09
N GLN A 4 71.99 -16.76 38.16
CA GLN A 4 70.54 -16.71 37.92
C GLN A 4 70.13 -17.43 36.63
N THR A 5 69.42 -18.52 36.83
CA THR A 5 68.49 -19.16 35.89
C THR A 5 67.39 -18.15 35.48
N PRO A 6 67.07 -17.98 34.19
CA PRO A 6 65.97 -17.10 33.79
C PRO A 6 64.61 -17.74 34.14
N PRO A 7 63.63 -16.97 34.65
CA PRO A 7 62.30 -17.50 34.94
C PRO A 7 61.48 -17.64 33.64
N ALA A 8 60.62 -18.66 33.63
CA ALA A 8 59.63 -18.87 32.60
C ALA A 8 58.71 -17.64 32.47
N SER A 9 58.69 -17.05 31.28
CA SER A 9 57.70 -16.05 30.89
C SER A 9 56.36 -16.76 30.70
N THR A 10 55.49 -16.67 31.71
CA THR A 10 54.06 -16.94 31.56
C THR A 10 53.49 -15.85 30.66
N ASP A 11 53.45 -16.13 29.36
CA ASP A 11 52.53 -15.46 28.44
C ASP A 11 51.12 -15.78 28.92
N VAL A 12 50.55 -14.85 29.70
CA VAL A 12 49.12 -14.81 29.93
C VAL A 12 48.52 -14.36 28.60
N LEU A 13 48.23 -15.33 27.74
CA LEU A 13 47.29 -15.19 26.64
C LEU A 13 46.01 -14.55 27.21
N SER A 14 45.86 -13.25 26.95
CA SER A 14 44.62 -12.52 27.14
C SER A 14 43.52 -13.26 26.38
N ALA A 15 42.59 -13.85 27.13
CA ALA A 15 41.46 -14.57 26.59
C ALA A 15 40.62 -13.67 25.65
N PRO A 16 40.03 -14.23 24.59
CA PRO A 16 39.17 -13.48 23.68
C PRO A 16 37.92 -13.00 24.43
N THR A 17 37.55 -11.73 24.26
CA THR A 17 36.34 -11.13 24.85
C THR A 17 35.09 -11.74 24.22
N ALA A 18 34.63 -12.87 24.75
CA ALA A 18 33.39 -13.51 24.33
C ALA A 18 32.17 -12.77 24.93
N GLY A 19 31.25 -12.32 24.07
CA GLY A 19 29.81 -12.34 24.40
C GLY A 19 29.14 -11.08 24.95
N ARG A 20 29.62 -9.86 24.66
CA ARG A 20 28.82 -8.65 24.93
C ARG A 20 27.99 -8.28 23.70
N VAL A 21 26.68 -8.14 23.89
CA VAL A 21 25.75 -7.60 22.88
C VAL A 21 26.11 -6.14 22.57
N SER A 22 26.13 -5.77 21.29
CA SER A 22 26.38 -4.39 20.86
C SER A 22 25.08 -3.67 20.53
N GLU A 23 25.08 -2.33 20.60
CA GLU A 23 23.89 -1.54 20.25
C GLU A 23 23.53 -1.71 18.77
N GLU A 24 24.53 -1.80 17.89
CA GLU A 24 24.32 -2.04 16.46
C GLU A 24 23.60 -3.37 16.21
N ALA A 25 23.98 -4.44 16.93
CA ALA A 25 23.33 -5.74 16.81
C ALA A 25 21.84 -5.68 17.24
N VAL A 26 21.53 -4.89 18.27
CA VAL A 26 20.13 -4.66 18.69
C VAL A 26 19.38 -3.87 17.63
N TRP A 27 19.96 -2.81 17.09
CA TRP A 27 19.34 -2.00 16.03
C TRP A 27 19.04 -2.81 14.76
N GLU A 28 19.96 -3.68 14.32
CA GLU A 28 19.73 -4.57 13.18
C GLU A 28 18.57 -5.54 13.45
N VAL A 29 18.48 -6.07 14.67
CA VAL A 29 17.36 -6.93 15.06
C VAL A 29 16.03 -6.17 15.08
N LEU A 30 16.04 -4.92 15.54
CA LEU A 30 14.84 -4.08 15.60
C LEU A 30 14.30 -3.74 14.20
N ARG A 31 15.15 -3.65 13.17
CA ARG A 31 14.70 -3.53 11.76
C ARG A 31 13.89 -4.74 11.28
N GLY A 32 13.98 -5.87 11.96
CA GLY A 32 13.14 -7.04 11.69
C GLY A 32 11.78 -7.02 12.40
N VAL A 33 11.47 -5.98 13.18
CA VAL A 33 10.19 -5.83 13.87
C VAL A 33 9.29 -4.93 13.06
N ILE A 34 8.21 -5.51 12.53
CA ILE A 34 7.21 -4.80 11.72
C ILE A 34 6.13 -4.23 12.62
N ASP A 35 5.76 -2.98 12.40
CA ASP A 35 4.55 -2.40 12.95
C ASP A 35 3.34 -2.98 12.21
N PRO A 36 2.42 -3.68 12.90
CA PRO A 36 1.29 -4.36 12.26
C PRO A 36 0.22 -3.39 11.73
N GLU A 37 0.23 -2.12 12.14
CA GLU A 37 -0.67 -1.09 11.62
C GLU A 37 -0.13 -0.47 10.33
N LEU A 38 1.18 -0.18 10.29
CA LEU A 38 1.87 0.51 9.19
C LEU A 38 2.56 -0.43 8.19
N GLY A 39 2.70 -1.72 8.52
CA GLY A 39 3.29 -2.74 7.65
C GLY A 39 4.79 -2.55 7.34
N SER A 40 5.47 -1.64 8.04
CA SER A 40 6.88 -1.30 7.86
C SER A 40 7.66 -1.47 9.17
N ASP A 41 8.99 -1.50 9.10
CA ASP A 41 9.78 -1.74 10.30
C ASP A 41 9.81 -0.52 11.24
N ILE A 42 9.82 -0.80 12.55
CA ILE A 42 9.72 0.23 13.59
C ILE A 42 10.94 1.17 13.63
N VAL A 43 12.08 0.81 13.03
CA VAL A 43 13.28 1.65 13.00
C VAL A 43 13.15 2.68 11.87
N GLU A 44 12.78 2.24 10.67
CA GLU A 44 12.57 3.13 9.53
C GLU A 44 11.42 4.11 9.75
N LEU A 45 10.33 3.63 10.36
CA LEU A 45 9.19 4.44 10.78
C LEU A 45 9.55 5.47 11.87
N GLY A 46 10.75 5.40 12.45
CA GLY A 46 11.20 6.28 13.51
C GLY A 46 10.48 6.05 14.84
N MET A 47 9.87 4.88 15.02
CA MET A 47 9.20 4.46 16.26
C MET A 47 10.21 3.99 17.30
N ALA A 48 11.28 3.29 16.91
CA ALA A 48 12.37 2.97 17.80
C ALA A 48 13.20 4.22 18.10
N LYS A 49 13.18 4.70 19.35
CA LYS A 49 13.79 5.98 19.79
C LYS A 49 15.15 5.81 20.45
N GLY A 50 15.46 4.63 20.96
CA GLY A 50 16.71 4.41 21.66
C GLY A 50 16.91 2.96 22.08
N VAL A 51 18.18 2.58 22.15
CA VAL A 51 18.66 1.34 22.73
C VAL A 51 19.68 1.72 23.80
N ARG A 52 19.66 1.06 24.94
CA ARG A 52 20.68 1.16 25.98
C ARG A 52 20.97 -0.21 26.55
N ILE A 53 22.23 -0.55 26.68
CA ILE A 53 22.68 -1.86 27.16
C ILE A 53 23.35 -1.65 28.52
N GLU A 54 22.80 -2.25 29.56
CA GLU A 54 23.37 -2.21 30.89
C GLU A 54 24.51 -3.23 31.04
N PRO A 55 25.47 -3.03 31.95
CA PRO A 55 26.60 -3.94 32.13
C PRO A 55 26.22 -5.39 32.50
N ASP A 56 25.01 -5.61 33.01
CA ASP A 56 24.46 -6.92 33.40
C ASP A 56 23.77 -7.66 32.24
N GLY A 57 23.82 -7.11 31.02
CA GLY A 57 23.17 -7.66 29.83
C GLY A 57 21.68 -7.30 29.69
N THR A 58 21.14 -6.41 30.53
CA THR A 58 19.78 -5.88 30.36
C THR A 58 19.76 -4.89 29.20
N VAL A 59 18.90 -5.13 28.20
CA VAL A 59 18.68 -4.23 27.07
C VAL A 59 17.41 -3.44 27.28
N HIS A 60 17.53 -2.12 27.32
CA HIS A 60 16.43 -1.16 27.29
C HIS A 60 16.16 -0.73 25.84
N VAL A 61 14.92 -0.86 25.39
CA VAL A 61 14.48 -0.36 24.09
C VAL A 61 13.33 0.62 24.29
N THR A 62 13.49 1.85 23.80
CA THR A 62 12.43 2.87 23.82
C THR A 62 11.66 2.85 22.52
N ILE A 63 10.34 2.64 22.58
CA ILE A 63 9.46 2.57 21.41
C ILE A 63 8.34 3.61 21.55
N ALA A 64 8.20 4.46 20.54
CA ALA A 64 7.13 5.44 20.39
C ALA A 64 6.01 4.86 19.54
N LEU A 65 4.81 4.73 20.11
CA LEU A 65 3.63 4.21 19.42
C LEU A 65 2.88 5.31 18.66
N THR A 66 2.15 4.91 17.62
CA THR A 66 1.22 5.77 16.85
C THR A 66 0.02 6.21 17.70
N THR A 67 -0.48 5.35 18.59
CA THR A 67 -1.56 5.64 19.55
C THR A 67 -1.46 4.80 20.84
N SER A 68 -1.94 5.37 21.95
CA SER A 68 -1.84 4.83 23.32
C SER A 68 -2.66 3.56 23.59
N GLY A 69 -3.69 3.30 22.78
CA GLY A 69 -4.74 2.32 23.08
C GLY A 69 -4.67 1.02 22.28
N CYS A 70 -3.61 0.77 21.51
CA CYS A 70 -3.66 -0.28 20.49
C CYS A 70 -3.37 -1.69 21.06
N PRO A 71 -4.24 -2.70 20.85
CA PRO A 71 -3.96 -4.11 21.20
C PRO A 71 -2.70 -4.65 20.50
N LEU A 72 -2.26 -4.00 19.43
CA LEU A 72 -1.07 -4.33 18.65
C LEU A 72 0.25 -4.05 19.40
N ARG A 73 0.24 -3.27 20.49
CA ARG A 73 1.40 -3.12 21.39
C ARG A 73 1.92 -4.47 21.89
N ALA A 74 1.01 -5.41 22.17
CA ALA A 74 1.37 -6.74 22.66
C ALA A 74 2.16 -7.55 21.62
N GLU A 75 1.91 -7.32 20.33
CA GLU A 75 2.61 -7.98 19.23
C GLU A 75 4.02 -7.41 19.05
N ILE A 76 4.16 -6.08 18.98
CA ILE A 76 5.47 -5.40 18.94
C ILE A 76 6.31 -5.80 20.16
N GLN A 77 5.72 -5.78 21.36
CA GLN A 77 6.37 -6.22 22.58
C GLN A 77 6.90 -7.65 22.50
N ARG A 78 6.09 -8.58 21.97
CA ARG A 78 6.47 -9.98 21.81
C ARG A 78 7.60 -10.11 20.79
N ASN A 79 7.48 -9.48 19.63
CA ASN A 79 8.48 -9.54 18.56
C ASN A 79 9.82 -8.98 19.03
N VAL A 80 9.83 -7.82 19.69
CA VAL A 80 11.07 -7.22 20.22
C VAL A 80 11.69 -8.12 21.28
N ARG A 81 10.92 -8.60 22.27
CA ARG A 81 11.45 -9.48 23.33
C ARG A 81 12.03 -10.77 22.77
N THR A 82 11.32 -11.40 21.83
CA THR A 82 11.78 -12.65 21.19
C THR A 82 13.09 -12.43 20.42
N ARG A 83 13.14 -11.39 19.57
CA ARG A 83 14.30 -11.20 18.70
C ARG A 83 15.51 -10.64 19.44
N VAL A 84 15.33 -9.60 20.28
CA VAL A 84 16.41 -9.02 21.07
C VAL A 84 16.89 -10.00 22.14
N GLY A 85 15.97 -10.74 22.77
CA GLY A 85 16.32 -11.77 23.76
C GLY A 85 17.09 -12.96 23.20
N ALA A 86 17.07 -13.17 21.87
CA ALA A 86 17.86 -14.21 21.21
C ALA A 86 19.32 -13.79 20.97
N LEU A 87 19.69 -12.52 21.18
CA LEU A 87 21.05 -12.06 21.02
C LEU A 87 21.95 -12.58 22.16
N ALA A 88 23.14 -13.07 21.79
CA ALA A 88 24.12 -13.53 22.76
C ALA A 88 24.54 -12.37 23.68
N GLY A 89 24.48 -12.60 25.00
CA GLY A 89 24.80 -11.60 26.02
C GLY A 89 23.60 -10.79 26.54
N VAL A 90 22.39 -11.01 26.02
CA VAL A 90 21.16 -10.41 26.56
C VAL A 90 20.61 -11.27 27.70
N THR A 91 20.43 -10.67 28.87
CA THR A 91 19.84 -11.34 30.04
C THR A 91 18.37 -10.99 30.21
N HIS A 92 18.00 -9.72 29.97
CA HIS A 92 16.62 -9.23 30.07
C HIS A 92 16.35 -8.15 29.01
N VAL A 93 15.09 -8.04 28.56
CA VAL A 93 14.64 -6.98 27.65
C VAL A 93 13.56 -6.13 28.35
N LYS A 94 13.88 -4.86 28.60
CA LYS A 94 12.97 -3.85 29.13
C LYS A 94 12.50 -2.94 28.01
N LEU A 95 11.20 -2.67 27.96
CA LEU A 95 10.58 -1.84 26.94
C LEU A 95 10.00 -0.58 27.58
N ASP A 96 10.53 0.56 27.18
CA ASP A 96 10.07 1.87 27.58
C ASP A 96 9.15 2.42 26.48
N TRP A 97 7.93 2.83 26.84
CA TRP A 97 6.91 3.21 25.87
C TRP A 97 6.68 4.71 25.89
N THR A 98 6.59 5.29 24.70
CA THR A 98 6.27 6.70 24.49
C THR A 98 5.25 6.81 23.35
N GLU A 99 4.87 8.03 22.99
CA GLU A 99 4.02 8.30 21.83
C GLU A 99 4.74 9.19 20.82
N LEU A 100 4.44 8.97 19.54
CA LEU A 100 4.80 9.92 18.50
C LEU A 100 3.99 11.21 18.67
N ASP A 101 4.64 12.36 18.49
CA ASP A 101 3.96 13.64 18.33
C ASP A 101 3.29 13.73 16.95
N GLN A 102 2.51 14.78 16.70
CA GLN A 102 1.76 14.91 15.44
C GLN A 102 2.68 14.91 14.21
N ALA A 103 3.84 15.57 14.29
CA ALA A 103 4.83 15.57 13.21
C ALA A 103 5.42 14.17 12.99
N GLY A 104 5.74 13.45 14.06
CA GLY A 104 6.24 12.09 14.02
C GLY A 104 5.23 11.11 13.44
N LYS A 105 3.94 11.24 13.77
CA LYS A 105 2.86 10.42 13.18
C LYS A 105 2.75 10.66 11.68
N ALA A 106 2.72 11.93 11.25
CA ALA A 106 2.67 12.28 9.83
C ALA A 106 3.89 11.73 9.07
N ALA A 107 5.10 11.84 9.64
CA ALA A 107 6.32 11.32 9.03
C ALA A 107 6.35 9.79 8.97
N ALA A 108 5.83 9.09 9.98
CA ALA A 108 5.72 7.63 9.98
C ALA A 108 4.74 7.16 8.90
N MET A 109 3.57 7.80 8.80
CA MET A 109 2.59 7.50 7.75
C MET A 109 3.15 7.76 6.35
N GLU A 110 3.88 8.86 6.15
CA GLU A 110 4.48 9.16 4.85
C GLU A 110 5.54 8.13 4.44
N ARG A 111 6.38 7.67 5.39
CA ARG A 111 7.34 6.59 5.14
C ARG A 111 6.63 5.27 4.84
N ALA A 112 5.60 4.93 5.61
CA ALA A 112 4.80 3.73 5.36
C ALA A 112 4.23 3.74 3.94
N ARG A 113 3.65 4.88 3.51
CA ARG A 113 3.16 5.07 2.13
C ARG A 113 4.25 4.91 1.08
N ARG A 114 5.41 5.53 1.30
CA ARG A 114 6.56 5.40 0.37
C ARG A 114 7.03 3.96 0.27
N ASN A 115 7.14 3.24 1.39
CA ASN A 115 7.57 1.85 1.41
C ASN A 115 6.59 0.92 0.70
N ILE A 116 5.28 1.18 0.87
CA ILE A 116 4.25 0.46 0.10
C ILE A 116 4.41 0.82 -1.40
N ALA A 117 4.70 2.08 -1.75
CA ALA A 117 4.94 2.50 -3.14
C ALA A 117 6.18 1.89 -3.78
N GLU A 118 7.28 1.77 -3.05
CA GLU A 118 8.52 1.16 -3.54
C GLU A 118 8.44 -0.37 -3.63
N ARG A 119 7.54 -0.98 -2.85
CA ARG A 119 7.24 -2.42 -2.89
C ARG A 119 6.01 -2.75 -3.72
N ALA A 120 5.31 -1.75 -4.26
CA ALA A 120 4.10 -1.96 -5.04
C ALA A 120 4.41 -2.84 -6.24
N GLU A 121 3.55 -3.82 -6.52
CA GLU A 121 3.63 -4.60 -7.75
C GLU A 121 3.60 -3.62 -8.94
N GLN A 122 4.42 -3.87 -9.96
CA GLN A 122 4.55 -2.95 -11.09
C GLN A 122 3.21 -2.85 -11.83
N THR A 123 2.57 -1.68 -11.75
CA THR A 123 1.38 -1.37 -12.54
C THR A 123 1.77 -0.63 -13.81
N ALA A 124 0.95 -0.70 -14.85
CA ALA A 124 1.05 0.12 -16.06
C ALA A 124 0.64 1.59 -15.82
N VAL A 125 0.13 1.93 -14.63
CA VAL A 125 -0.26 3.30 -14.28
C VAL A 125 1.00 4.15 -14.07
N PRO A 126 1.21 5.21 -14.88
CA PRO A 126 2.39 6.05 -14.76
C PRO A 126 2.57 6.68 -13.37
N SER A 127 3.83 6.90 -12.99
CA SER A 127 4.13 7.56 -11.72
C SER A 127 3.68 9.03 -11.68
N SER A 128 3.54 9.68 -12.83
CA SER A 128 3.01 11.04 -12.92
C SER A 128 1.48 11.12 -12.78
N THR A 129 0.77 10.00 -12.95
CA THR A 129 -0.70 9.98 -12.95
C THR A 129 -1.25 10.21 -11.54
N LYS A 130 -2.17 11.16 -11.42
CA LYS A 130 -2.91 11.39 -10.17
C LYS A 130 -4.06 10.37 -10.06
N VAL A 131 -3.99 9.50 -9.05
CA VAL A 131 -5.00 8.47 -8.79
C VAL A 131 -6.05 8.98 -7.81
N VAL A 132 -7.32 8.88 -8.19
CA VAL A 132 -8.48 9.30 -7.39
C VAL A 132 -9.45 8.13 -7.27
N MET A 133 -9.60 7.60 -6.06
CA MET A 133 -10.51 6.50 -5.75
C MET A 133 -11.83 7.07 -5.22
N VAL A 134 -12.92 6.84 -5.95
CA VAL A 134 -14.26 7.33 -5.57
C VAL A 134 -14.99 6.21 -4.82
N ALA A 135 -15.16 6.39 -3.52
CA ALA A 135 -15.77 5.43 -2.61
C ALA A 135 -17.21 5.82 -2.25
N SER A 136 -17.98 4.85 -1.75
CA SER A 136 -19.24 5.14 -1.07
C SER A 136 -19.55 4.10 0.00
N GLY A 137 -20.27 4.51 1.04
CA GLY A 137 -20.74 3.59 2.06
C GLY A 137 -21.92 2.73 1.63
N LYS A 138 -22.72 3.18 0.65
CA LYS A 138 -23.92 2.49 0.20
C LYS A 138 -24.11 2.69 -1.29
N GLY A 139 -24.67 1.68 -1.97
CA GLY A 139 -25.13 1.80 -3.35
C GLY A 139 -26.22 2.87 -3.50
N GLY A 140 -26.26 3.52 -4.68
CA GLY A 140 -27.30 4.49 -5.03
C GLY A 140 -27.08 5.92 -4.52
N VAL A 141 -25.91 6.25 -3.95
CA VAL A 141 -25.58 7.63 -3.54
C VAL A 141 -25.09 8.53 -4.68
N GLY A 142 -25.01 8.01 -5.91
CA GLY A 142 -24.51 8.75 -7.07
C GLY A 142 -22.99 8.68 -7.27
N LYS A 143 -22.30 7.71 -6.65
CA LYS A 143 -20.85 7.48 -6.76
C LYS A 143 -20.35 7.47 -8.22
N SER A 144 -20.87 6.57 -9.06
CA SER A 144 -20.47 6.46 -10.47
C SER A 144 -20.80 7.72 -11.26
N SER A 145 -21.91 8.40 -10.92
CA SER A 145 -22.25 9.69 -11.52
C SER A 145 -21.22 10.76 -11.20
N VAL A 146 -20.77 10.85 -9.94
CA VAL A 146 -19.71 11.76 -9.55
C VAL A 146 -18.40 11.40 -10.26
N THR A 147 -18.03 10.13 -10.33
CA THR A 147 -16.83 9.65 -11.03
C THR A 147 -16.81 10.08 -12.49
N VAL A 148 -17.89 9.81 -13.23
CA VAL A 148 -17.98 10.15 -14.67
C VAL A 148 -18.01 11.65 -14.90
N ASN A 149 -18.78 12.42 -14.11
CA ASN A 149 -18.85 13.86 -14.28
C ASN A 149 -17.53 14.55 -13.92
N LEU A 150 -16.83 14.08 -12.87
CA LEU A 150 -15.49 14.57 -12.55
C LEU A 150 -14.52 14.31 -13.70
N GLY A 151 -14.56 13.10 -14.27
CA GLY A 151 -13.71 12.75 -15.41
C GLY A 151 -14.01 13.60 -16.63
N ALA A 152 -15.29 13.76 -16.99
CA ALA A 152 -15.70 14.59 -18.10
C ALA A 152 -15.29 16.06 -17.91
N ALA A 153 -15.39 16.60 -16.69
CA ALA A 153 -14.95 17.96 -16.38
C ALA A 153 -13.43 18.13 -16.52
N LEU A 154 -12.65 17.17 -16.00
CA LEU A 154 -11.19 17.15 -16.17
C LEU A 154 -10.79 17.05 -17.64
N ALA A 155 -11.42 16.16 -18.40
CA ALA A 155 -11.16 16.03 -19.83
C ALA A 155 -11.54 17.30 -20.61
N ALA A 156 -12.66 17.94 -20.28
CA ALA A 156 -13.05 19.22 -20.88
C ALA A 156 -12.02 20.35 -20.62
N MET A 157 -11.21 20.23 -19.56
CA MET A 157 -10.08 21.14 -19.29
C MET A 157 -8.78 20.77 -20.04
N GLY A 158 -8.82 19.77 -20.91
CA GLY A 158 -7.69 19.35 -21.75
C GLY A 158 -6.89 18.16 -21.22
N PHE A 159 -7.29 17.55 -20.09
CA PHE A 159 -6.57 16.40 -19.53
C PHE A 159 -6.95 15.08 -20.19
N THR A 160 -6.01 14.12 -20.18
CA THR A 160 -6.30 12.72 -20.49
C THR A 160 -6.68 12.00 -19.20
N VAL A 161 -7.92 11.51 -19.12
CA VAL A 161 -8.48 10.95 -17.89
C VAL A 161 -8.84 9.47 -18.06
N GLY A 162 -8.20 8.61 -17.29
CA GLY A 162 -8.61 7.21 -17.14
C GLY A 162 -9.83 7.10 -16.22
N ILE A 163 -10.81 6.28 -16.60
CA ILE A 163 -11.90 5.84 -15.71
C ILE A 163 -11.86 4.32 -15.65
N MET A 164 -11.61 3.78 -14.46
CA MET A 164 -11.68 2.35 -14.16
C MET A 164 -12.91 2.08 -13.29
N ASP A 165 -13.89 1.39 -13.86
CA ASP A 165 -15.06 0.93 -13.12
C ASP A 165 -14.81 -0.43 -12.48
N ALA A 166 -14.64 -0.43 -11.16
CA ALA A 166 -14.36 -1.61 -10.35
C ALA A 166 -15.63 -2.23 -9.73
N ASP A 167 -16.82 -1.73 -10.06
CA ASP A 167 -18.09 -2.25 -9.56
C ASP A 167 -18.69 -3.31 -10.50
N ILE A 168 -18.35 -4.58 -10.29
CA ILE A 168 -18.83 -5.71 -11.13
C ILE A 168 -20.37 -5.78 -11.18
N TRP A 169 -21.04 -5.58 -10.05
CA TRP A 169 -22.48 -5.87 -9.94
C TRP A 169 -23.34 -4.63 -10.26
N GLY A 170 -22.77 -3.44 -10.07
CA GLY A 170 -23.42 -2.16 -10.28
C GLY A 170 -22.83 -1.34 -11.42
N TYR A 171 -22.10 -1.96 -12.36
CA TYR A 171 -21.41 -1.24 -13.44
C TYR A 171 -22.40 -0.33 -14.16
N SER A 172 -22.08 0.96 -14.16
CA SER A 172 -22.92 1.98 -14.77
C SER A 172 -22.12 2.92 -15.65
N VAL A 173 -20.80 2.96 -15.46
CA VAL A 173 -19.89 3.85 -16.19
C VAL A 173 -20.03 3.67 -17.70
N PRO A 174 -19.95 2.45 -18.30
CA PRO A 174 -20.06 2.30 -19.76
C PRO A 174 -21.34 2.90 -20.33
N ARG A 175 -22.48 2.63 -19.69
CA ARG A 175 -23.80 3.15 -20.09
C ARG A 175 -23.85 4.68 -19.97
N MET A 176 -23.26 5.23 -18.91
CA MET A 176 -23.24 6.67 -18.66
C MET A 176 -22.40 7.44 -19.69
N VAL A 177 -21.36 6.81 -20.24
CA VAL A 177 -20.51 7.42 -21.28
C VAL A 177 -20.93 7.03 -22.71
N GLY A 178 -22.02 6.28 -22.86
CA GLY A 178 -22.56 5.89 -24.17
C GLY A 178 -21.79 4.77 -24.87
N LEU A 179 -21.08 3.92 -24.12
CA LEU A 179 -20.37 2.75 -24.66
C LEU A 179 -21.24 1.50 -24.61
N ASP A 180 -21.36 0.84 -25.77
CA ASP A 180 -22.04 -0.46 -25.90
C ASP A 180 -21.06 -1.61 -25.61
N GLY A 181 -20.81 -1.86 -24.33
CA GLY A 181 -20.46 -3.19 -23.75
C GLY A 181 -19.24 -3.98 -24.25
N ARG A 182 -18.49 -3.57 -25.27
CA ARG A 182 -17.38 -4.37 -25.83
C ARG A 182 -16.03 -3.70 -25.61
N MET A 183 -15.07 -4.43 -25.02
CA MET A 183 -13.65 -4.07 -25.09
C MET A 183 -13.08 -4.67 -26.37
N HIS A 184 -12.37 -3.85 -27.14
CA HIS A 184 -11.57 -4.34 -28.26
C HIS A 184 -10.20 -4.70 -27.72
N ALA A 185 -9.87 -6.00 -27.67
CA ALA A 185 -8.49 -6.43 -27.60
C ALA A 185 -7.92 -6.38 -29.02
N GLU A 186 -7.06 -5.41 -29.32
CA GLU A 186 -6.26 -5.46 -30.55
C GLU A 186 -5.05 -6.37 -30.31
N GLU A 187 -4.97 -7.48 -31.04
CA GLU A 187 -3.70 -8.18 -31.23
C GLU A 187 -2.79 -7.27 -32.06
N GLN A 188 -1.66 -6.85 -31.49
CA GLN A 188 -0.70 -6.00 -32.16
C GLN A 188 -0.24 -6.70 -33.47
N PRO A 189 -0.24 -6.03 -34.64
CA PRO A 189 0.21 -6.65 -35.87
C PRO A 189 1.67 -7.11 -35.73
N PRO A 190 2.05 -8.30 -36.25
CA PRO A 190 3.42 -8.76 -36.18
C PRO A 190 4.34 -7.73 -36.86
N GLU A 191 5.33 -7.24 -36.11
CA GLU A 191 6.34 -6.34 -36.68
C GLU A 191 7.06 -7.02 -37.86
N PRO A 192 7.43 -6.27 -38.91
CA PRO A 192 8.23 -6.80 -39.99
C PRO A 192 9.63 -7.16 -39.46
N ASP A 193 9.96 -8.46 -39.52
CA ASP A 193 11.27 -9.10 -39.43
C ASP A 193 12.28 -8.55 -38.39
N GLY A 194 12.37 -9.23 -37.24
CA GLY A 194 13.66 -9.44 -36.57
C GLY A 194 13.88 -8.82 -35.18
N ALA A 195 12.89 -8.14 -34.58
CA ALA A 195 13.02 -7.68 -33.20
C ALA A 195 12.78 -8.84 -32.21
N ALA A 196 13.76 -9.11 -31.35
CA ALA A 196 13.73 -10.19 -30.37
C ALA A 196 12.49 -10.12 -29.47
N ALA A 197 11.86 -11.28 -29.26
CA ALA A 197 10.71 -11.49 -28.39
C ALA A 197 11.07 -11.22 -26.91
N GLY A 198 11.09 -9.96 -26.52
CA GLY A 198 11.02 -9.55 -25.12
C GLY A 198 9.56 -9.49 -24.70
N ASP A 199 9.09 -10.52 -24.00
CA ASP A 199 7.90 -10.59 -23.14
C ASP A 199 6.83 -9.49 -23.33
N LYS A 200 6.19 -9.42 -24.52
CA LYS A 200 5.08 -8.48 -24.78
C LYS A 200 3.76 -9.14 -24.36
N ARG A 201 3.35 -8.97 -23.10
CA ARG A 201 1.96 -9.29 -22.68
C ARG A 201 0.98 -8.47 -23.52
N ALA A 202 -0.12 -9.08 -23.95
CA ALA A 202 -1.20 -8.39 -24.65
C ALA A 202 -1.68 -7.21 -23.81
N ARG A 203 -1.60 -5.99 -24.35
CA ARG A 203 -2.11 -4.79 -23.67
C ARG A 203 -3.60 -4.62 -23.94
N ILE A 204 -4.38 -4.39 -22.89
CA ILE A 204 -5.79 -4.05 -22.98
C ILE A 204 -5.89 -2.58 -23.42
N ILE A 205 -6.51 -2.34 -24.57
CA ILE A 205 -6.73 -0.97 -25.07
C ILE A 205 -8.03 -0.43 -24.47
N PRO A 206 -7.99 0.70 -23.72
CA PRO A 206 -9.20 1.28 -23.14
C PRO A 206 -10.08 1.92 -24.21
N ASN A 207 -11.39 2.00 -23.95
CA ASN A 207 -12.30 2.74 -24.84
C ASN A 207 -12.05 4.24 -24.73
N GLU A 208 -11.79 4.91 -25.84
CA GLU A 208 -11.48 6.33 -25.84
C GLU A 208 -12.66 7.21 -26.26
N ILE A 209 -12.94 8.26 -25.50
CA ILE A 209 -14.04 9.20 -25.75
C ILE A 209 -13.49 10.63 -25.70
N PRO A 210 -13.51 11.39 -26.80
CA PRO A 210 -13.10 12.79 -26.79
C PRO A 210 -14.11 13.64 -26.00
N VAL A 211 -13.62 14.53 -25.14
CA VAL A 211 -14.44 15.44 -24.34
C VAL A 211 -13.74 16.80 -24.27
N GLY A 212 -14.29 17.81 -24.95
CA GLY A 212 -13.63 19.11 -25.09
C GLY A 212 -12.27 18.97 -25.77
N ASP A 213 -11.23 19.55 -25.16
CA ASP A 213 -9.85 19.48 -25.65
C ASP A 213 -9.07 18.24 -25.13
N GLY A 214 -9.68 17.45 -24.25
CA GLY A 214 -9.10 16.23 -23.67
C GLY A 214 -9.84 14.96 -24.08
N ARG A 215 -9.66 13.89 -23.30
CA ARG A 215 -10.31 12.59 -23.55
C ARG A 215 -10.49 11.75 -22.29
N LEU A 216 -11.46 10.84 -22.34
CA LEU A 216 -11.64 9.76 -21.39
C LEU A 216 -11.08 8.47 -21.98
N LYS A 217 -10.33 7.71 -21.18
CA LYS A 217 -9.93 6.31 -21.42
C LYS A 217 -10.69 5.43 -20.44
N VAL A 218 -11.64 4.63 -20.90
CA VAL A 218 -12.60 3.93 -20.04
C VAL A 218 -12.39 2.42 -20.10
N VAL A 219 -12.22 1.80 -18.94
CA VAL A 219 -12.31 0.36 -18.73
C VAL A 219 -13.34 0.06 -17.66
N SER A 220 -14.08 -1.02 -17.81
CA SER A 220 -15.09 -1.44 -16.85
C SER A 220 -15.12 -2.95 -16.74
N MET A 221 -15.34 -3.41 -15.51
CA MET A 221 -15.66 -4.81 -15.24
C MET A 221 -16.85 -5.33 -16.06
N GLY A 222 -17.80 -4.46 -16.41
CA GLY A 222 -18.96 -4.81 -17.23
C GLY A 222 -18.60 -5.31 -18.64
N PHE A 223 -17.37 -5.07 -19.12
CA PHE A 223 -16.91 -5.56 -20.41
C PHE A 223 -16.31 -6.97 -20.39
N LEU A 224 -16.01 -7.51 -19.20
CA LEU A 224 -15.44 -8.85 -19.02
C LEU A 224 -16.53 -9.93 -18.76
N VAL A 225 -17.78 -9.50 -18.57
CA VAL A 225 -18.91 -10.40 -18.28
C VAL A 225 -19.62 -10.72 -19.60
N GLU A 226 -19.28 -11.86 -20.21
CA GLU A 226 -19.87 -12.32 -21.48
C GLU A 226 -21.35 -12.73 -21.34
N ASP A 227 -21.82 -13.04 -20.12
CA ASP A 227 -23.21 -13.44 -19.86
C ASP A 227 -23.64 -13.08 -18.43
N GLU A 228 -24.77 -12.37 -18.28
CA GLU A 228 -25.40 -12.02 -16.99
C GLU A 228 -25.70 -13.29 -16.15
N GLY A 229 -25.81 -14.46 -16.79
CA GLY A 229 -26.06 -15.76 -16.15
C GLY A 229 -24.84 -16.45 -15.52
N SER A 230 -23.60 -16.00 -15.75
CA SER A 230 -22.37 -16.65 -15.25
C SER A 230 -21.98 -16.28 -13.79
N ALA A 231 -22.92 -15.66 -13.06
CA ALA A 231 -22.76 -15.03 -11.75
C ALA A 231 -22.24 -15.94 -10.60
N LEU A 232 -22.11 -17.24 -10.81
CA LEU A 232 -21.75 -18.23 -9.77
C LEU A 232 -20.24 -18.43 -9.55
N MET A 233 -19.36 -17.99 -10.45
CA MET A 233 -17.89 -18.21 -10.30
C MET A 233 -17.13 -17.05 -9.63
N TRP A 234 -17.75 -15.89 -9.45
CA TRP A 234 -17.06 -14.65 -9.07
C TRP A 234 -17.07 -14.43 -7.55
N ARG A 235 -16.25 -15.19 -6.80
CA ARG A 235 -15.93 -14.90 -5.38
C ARG A 235 -14.81 -13.85 -5.33
N GLY A 236 -14.67 -13.10 -4.23
CA GLY A 236 -13.78 -11.91 -4.09
C GLY A 236 -12.34 -12.02 -4.62
N LEU A 237 -11.75 -13.21 -4.70
CA LEU A 237 -10.44 -13.45 -5.33
C LEU A 237 -10.41 -13.13 -6.83
N VAL A 238 -11.53 -13.32 -7.55
CA VAL A 238 -11.62 -13.05 -8.99
C VAL A 238 -11.70 -11.54 -9.26
N LEU A 239 -12.36 -10.79 -8.37
CA LEU A 239 -12.48 -9.32 -8.46
C LEU A 239 -11.13 -8.63 -8.23
N ASN A 240 -10.38 -9.04 -7.20
CA ASN A 240 -9.04 -8.50 -6.96
C ASN A 240 -8.10 -8.77 -8.14
N ARG A 241 -8.20 -9.96 -8.75
CA ARG A 241 -7.42 -10.30 -9.95
C ARG A 241 -7.80 -9.46 -11.16
N ALA A 242 -9.09 -9.19 -11.37
CA ALA A 242 -9.52 -8.36 -12.49
C ALA A 242 -9.08 -6.90 -12.34
N VAL A 243 -9.19 -6.35 -11.12
CA VAL A 243 -8.63 -5.02 -10.80
C VAL A 243 -7.12 -5.00 -11.05
N GLN A 244 -6.40 -6.03 -10.61
CA GLN A 244 -4.97 -6.19 -10.87
C GLN A 244 -4.66 -6.17 -12.38
N HIS A 245 -5.36 -6.97 -13.19
CA HIS A 245 -5.22 -6.96 -14.64
C HIS A 245 -5.48 -5.58 -15.26
N PHE A 246 -6.47 -4.84 -14.79
CA PHE A 246 -6.67 -3.48 -15.27
C PHE A 246 -5.54 -2.53 -14.90
N LEU A 247 -4.88 -2.74 -13.77
CA LEU A 247 -3.74 -1.91 -13.38
C LEU A 247 -2.45 -2.32 -14.09
N GLU A 248 -2.27 -3.60 -14.42
CA GLU A 248 -1.05 -4.13 -15.04
C GLU A 248 -1.06 -4.15 -16.57
N ASP A 249 -2.20 -4.49 -17.16
CA ASP A 249 -2.26 -4.85 -18.59
C ASP A 249 -2.94 -3.76 -19.44
N VAL A 250 -3.65 -2.78 -18.85
CA VAL A 250 -4.27 -1.69 -19.61
C VAL A 250 -3.26 -0.62 -20.00
N ASP A 251 -3.40 -0.11 -21.22
CA ASP A 251 -2.58 0.99 -21.72
C ASP A 251 -2.97 2.36 -21.11
N TRP A 252 -2.41 2.63 -19.94
CA TRP A 252 -2.55 3.91 -19.23
C TRP A 252 -1.52 4.97 -19.65
N GLU A 253 -0.80 4.77 -20.75
CA GLU A 253 0.16 5.76 -21.24
C GLU A 253 -0.52 7.11 -21.51
N GLY A 254 0.14 8.19 -21.08
CA GLY A 254 -0.33 9.57 -21.25
C GLY A 254 -1.48 9.99 -20.35
N VAL A 255 -1.92 9.17 -19.38
CA VAL A 255 -3.01 9.51 -18.46
C VAL A 255 -2.55 10.48 -17.38
N ASP A 256 -3.20 11.64 -17.27
CA ASP A 256 -2.96 12.63 -16.23
C ASP A 256 -3.69 12.28 -14.92
N TYR A 257 -4.93 11.81 -15.03
CA TYR A 257 -5.78 11.44 -13.90
C TYR A 257 -6.37 10.04 -14.10
N LEU A 258 -6.28 9.17 -13.09
CA LEU A 258 -6.97 7.88 -13.08
C LEU A 258 -8.05 7.89 -12.01
N LEU A 259 -9.31 7.91 -12.42
CA LEU A 259 -10.48 7.84 -11.55
C LEU A 259 -10.93 6.38 -11.41
N ILE A 260 -11.02 5.90 -10.18
CA ILE A 260 -11.42 4.52 -9.87
C ILE A 260 -12.77 4.53 -9.20
N ASP A 261 -13.80 4.01 -9.87
CA ASP A 261 -15.15 3.88 -9.34
C ASP A 261 -15.24 2.62 -8.46
N MET A 262 -15.08 2.77 -7.14
CA MET A 262 -14.99 1.63 -6.24
C MET A 262 -16.36 0.99 -5.98
N PRO A 263 -16.50 -0.33 -5.81
CA PRO A 263 -17.78 -0.92 -5.42
C PRO A 263 -18.21 -0.49 -4.01
N PRO A 264 -19.51 -0.62 -3.68
CA PRO A 264 -20.03 -0.22 -2.38
C PRO A 264 -19.51 -1.13 -1.25
N GLY A 265 -19.03 -0.52 -0.15
CA GLY A 265 -18.76 -1.22 1.12
C GLY A 265 -17.52 -2.14 1.16
N THR A 266 -16.60 -2.07 0.18
CA THR A 266 -15.55 -3.08 -0.01
C THR A 266 -14.22 -2.76 0.66
N GLY A 267 -14.09 -3.10 1.95
CA GLY A 267 -12.81 -3.08 2.64
C GLY A 267 -11.69 -3.87 1.93
N ASP A 268 -12.03 -4.96 1.24
CA ASP A 268 -11.04 -5.86 0.61
C ASP A 268 -10.40 -5.29 -0.67
N ILE A 269 -11.19 -4.57 -1.49
CA ILE A 269 -10.65 -3.90 -2.69
C ILE A 269 -9.88 -2.65 -2.30
N ALA A 270 -10.34 -1.92 -1.30
CA ALA A 270 -9.60 -0.77 -0.78
C ALA A 270 -8.20 -1.18 -0.29
N LEU A 271 -8.09 -2.34 0.38
CA LEU A 271 -6.81 -2.91 0.78
C LEU A 271 -5.95 -3.34 -0.42
N SER A 272 -6.54 -3.98 -1.43
CA SER A 272 -5.79 -4.40 -2.62
C SER A 272 -5.28 -3.18 -3.40
N LEU A 273 -6.16 -2.20 -3.64
CA LEU A 273 -5.82 -0.94 -4.30
C LEU A 273 -4.80 -0.11 -3.51
N SER A 274 -4.78 -0.17 -2.18
CA SER A 274 -3.75 0.54 -1.42
C SER A 274 -2.36 -0.07 -1.60
N GLN A 275 -2.27 -1.37 -1.90
CA GLN A 275 -1.01 -2.05 -2.21
C GLN A 275 -0.52 -1.73 -3.63
N TYR A 276 -1.44 -1.73 -4.62
CA TYR A 276 -1.09 -1.43 -6.01
C TYR A 276 -0.90 0.07 -6.28
N LEU A 277 -1.73 0.91 -5.67
CA LEU A 277 -1.79 2.36 -5.88
C LEU A 277 -1.70 3.13 -4.55
N PRO A 278 -0.59 3.01 -3.80
CA PRO A 278 -0.40 3.64 -2.49
C PRO A 278 -0.41 5.17 -2.50
N ARG A 279 -0.33 5.77 -3.69
CA ARG A 279 -0.38 7.23 -3.91
C ARG A 279 -1.80 7.74 -4.22
N GLY A 280 -2.78 6.85 -4.24
CA GLY A 280 -4.17 7.21 -4.52
C GLY A 280 -4.82 8.02 -3.41
N GLU A 281 -5.69 8.94 -3.79
CA GLU A 281 -6.52 9.72 -2.87
C GLU A 281 -7.94 9.19 -2.87
N VAL A 282 -8.55 9.04 -1.69
CA VAL A 282 -9.92 8.53 -1.55
C VAL A 282 -10.89 9.69 -1.37
N TYR A 283 -11.94 9.74 -2.19
CA TYR A 283 -13.05 10.68 -2.09
C TYR A 283 -14.33 9.92 -1.80
N VAL A 284 -15.01 10.25 -0.70
CA VAL A 284 -16.19 9.51 -0.25
C VAL A 284 -17.48 10.24 -0.66
N VAL A 285 -18.25 9.64 -1.55
CA VAL A 285 -19.56 10.14 -1.97
C VAL A 285 -20.64 9.66 -0.99
N THR A 286 -21.50 10.59 -0.58
CA THR A 286 -22.62 10.30 0.33
C THR A 286 -23.81 11.21 0.04
N THR A 287 -24.93 10.96 0.71
CA THR A 287 -26.12 11.82 0.69
C THR A 287 -26.42 12.35 2.08
N PRO A 288 -27.25 13.41 2.23
CA PRO A 288 -27.61 13.96 3.53
C PRO A 288 -28.37 13.00 4.46
N GLN A 289 -28.79 11.82 3.97
CA GLN A 289 -29.52 10.86 4.78
C GLN A 289 -28.62 10.29 5.89
N PRO A 290 -29.05 10.30 7.17
CA PRO A 290 -28.21 9.87 8.30
C PRO A 290 -27.62 8.46 8.16
N ALA A 291 -28.38 7.54 7.57
CA ALA A 291 -27.91 6.19 7.31
C ALA A 291 -26.74 6.15 6.31
N ALA A 292 -26.80 6.96 5.23
CA ALA A 292 -25.72 7.04 4.25
C ALA A 292 -24.46 7.69 4.83
N GLN A 293 -24.63 8.75 5.64
CA GLN A 293 -23.53 9.40 6.35
C GLN A 293 -22.77 8.43 7.26
N LYS A 294 -23.49 7.60 8.03
CA LYS A 294 -22.87 6.64 8.94
C LYS A 294 -21.99 5.62 8.20
N VAL A 295 -22.44 5.12 7.05
CA VAL A 295 -21.65 4.14 6.29
C VAL A 295 -20.53 4.81 5.47
N ALA A 296 -20.72 6.05 5.04
CA ALA A 296 -19.65 6.86 4.43
C ALA A 296 -18.49 7.09 5.42
N ALA A 297 -18.79 7.42 6.68
CA ALA A 297 -17.78 7.56 7.73
C ALA A 297 -16.98 6.27 7.97
N LEU A 298 -17.63 5.10 7.90
CA LEU A 298 -16.94 3.81 7.97
C LEU A 298 -16.01 3.57 6.77
N SER A 299 -16.41 4.02 5.58
CA SER A 299 -15.58 3.90 4.36
C SER A 299 -14.33 4.78 4.45
N ALA A 300 -14.48 6.02 4.96
CA ALA A 300 -13.36 6.91 5.24
C ALA A 300 -12.40 6.31 6.28
N ALA A 301 -12.93 5.82 7.40
CA ALA A 301 -12.11 5.19 8.44
C ALA A 301 -11.37 3.94 7.93
N MET A 302 -11.95 3.18 7.00
CA MET A 302 -11.27 2.03 6.39
C MET A 302 -10.13 2.47 5.46
N ALA A 303 -10.32 3.52 4.65
CA ALA A 303 -9.27 4.09 3.82
C ALA A 303 -8.07 4.57 4.64
N GLU A 304 -8.34 5.23 5.77
CA GLU A 304 -7.28 5.67 6.71
C GLU A 304 -6.51 4.49 7.31
N LYS A 305 -7.19 3.39 7.66
CA LYS A 305 -6.54 2.16 8.17
C LYS A 305 -5.60 1.51 7.16
N VAL A 306 -5.87 1.67 5.86
CA VAL A 306 -5.01 1.16 4.78
C VAL A 306 -4.09 2.24 4.22
N HIS A 307 -3.90 3.34 4.97
CA HIS A 307 -3.00 4.45 4.69
C HIS A 307 -3.34 5.28 3.44
N LEU A 308 -4.54 5.14 2.88
CA LEU A 308 -4.99 5.99 1.78
C LEU A 308 -5.52 7.33 2.33
N PRO A 309 -5.01 8.48 1.87
CA PRO A 309 -5.51 9.78 2.30
C PRO A 309 -6.95 10.01 1.84
N VAL A 310 -7.84 10.29 2.79
CA VAL A 310 -9.21 10.75 2.50
C VAL A 310 -9.19 12.26 2.23
N LYS A 311 -9.81 12.69 1.14
CA LYS A 311 -9.90 14.07 0.67
C LYS A 311 -11.36 14.46 0.38
N GLY A 312 -11.60 15.77 0.29
CA GLY A 312 -12.91 16.34 0.00
C GLY A 312 -13.56 16.97 1.21
#